data_AF-A0A2D9N3F1-F1
#
_entry.id   AF-A0A2D9N3F1-F1
#
_cell.length_a   1.000
_cell.length_b   1.000
_cell.length_c   1.000
_cell.angle_alpha   90.00
_cell.angle_beta   90.00
_cell.angle_gamma   90.00
#
_symmetry.space_group_name_H-M   'P 1'
#
loop_
_entity.id
_entity.type
_entity.pdbx_description
1 polymer ?
#
loop_
_entity_poly.entity_id
_entity_poly.type
_entity_poly.pdbx_seq_one_letter_code
_entity_poly.pdbx_strand_id
1 'polypeptide(L)'
;MANQYNVALCAGRHEIKTNGGVSVPNAIYEHIQNPMDFDFLEGRASDFIYHLEDNNVEILNLYITGLTPALTSFLALASNWEGKITLWHFDRDSFTYMPQYFQNWM
;
A
#
# COMPACT_ATOMS: atom_id res chain seq x y z
N MET A 1 -17.88 12.04 -0.98
CA MET A 1 -16.74 11.45 -1.70
C MET A 1 -16.19 10.36 -0.80
N ALA A 2 -15.86 9.18 -1.34
CA ALA A 2 -15.28 8.11 -0.53
C ALA A 2 -13.96 8.57 0.10
N ASN A 3 -13.73 8.27 1.38
CA ASN A 3 -12.48 8.63 2.04
C ASN A 3 -11.32 7.78 1.51
N GLN A 4 -10.31 8.41 0.91
CA GLN A 4 -9.19 7.71 0.25
C GLN A 4 -7.86 7.96 0.94
N TYR A 5 -7.02 6.93 1.00
CA TYR A 5 -5.68 7.01 1.55
C TYR A 5 -4.64 6.58 0.50
N ASN A 6 -3.63 7.42 0.25
CA ASN A 6 -2.54 7.13 -0.68
C ASN A 6 -1.27 6.85 0.11
N VAL A 7 -0.65 5.69 -0.12
CA VAL A 7 0.55 5.28 0.62
C VAL A 7 1.46 4.42 -0.25
N ALA A 8 2.77 4.49 -0.03
CA ALA A 8 3.70 3.53 -0.59
C ALA A 8 3.73 2.25 0.23
N LEU A 9 4.00 1.10 -0.40
CA LEU A 9 4.25 -0.14 0.34
C LEU A 9 5.51 0.02 1.19
N CYS A 10 6.67 0.11 0.54
CA CYS A 10 7.94 0.42 1.19
C CYS A 10 8.40 1.81 0.80
N ALA A 11 9.09 2.52 1.71
CA ALA A 11 9.69 3.81 1.41
C ALA A 11 10.63 3.69 0.21
N GLY A 12 10.37 4.51 -0.81
CA GLY A 12 11.18 4.57 -2.02
C GLY A 12 12.49 5.33 -1.77
N ARG A 13 13.53 5.02 -2.54
CA ARG A 13 14.73 5.88 -2.65
C ARG A 13 14.50 7.11 -3.54
N HIS A 14 13.30 7.24 -4.10
CA HIS A 14 12.85 8.32 -4.95
C HIS A 14 11.44 8.71 -4.54
N GLU A 15 11.07 9.95 -4.86
CA GLU A 15 9.73 10.48 -4.62
C GLU A 15 8.70 9.70 -5.45
N ILE A 16 7.65 9.21 -4.80
CA ILE A 16 6.52 8.57 -5.46
C ILE A 16 5.46 9.63 -5.72
N LYS A 17 5.03 9.75 -6.97
CA LYS A 17 3.96 10.66 -7.38
C LYS A 17 2.82 9.87 -7.99
N THR A 18 1.59 10.26 -7.65
CA THR A 18 0.40 9.78 -8.34
C THR A 18 0.42 10.24 -9.80
N ASN A 19 -0.43 9.65 -10.65
CA ASN A 19 -0.58 10.12 -12.05
C ASN A 19 -1.06 11.58 -12.14
N GLY A 20 -1.64 12.13 -11.06
CA GLY A 20 -2.00 13.55 -10.95
C GLY A 20 -0.86 14.46 -10.47
N GLY A 21 0.36 13.93 -10.29
CA GLY A 21 1.53 14.68 -9.84
C GLY A 21 1.58 14.94 -8.33
N VAL A 22 0.68 14.36 -7.54
CA VAL A 22 0.64 14.52 -6.08
C VAL A 22 1.63 13.56 -5.43
N SER A 23 2.47 14.06 -4.53
CA SER A 23 3.45 13.24 -3.81
C SER A 23 2.76 12.28 -2.84
N VAL A 24 3.30 11.06 -2.71
CA VAL A 24 2.91 10.04 -1.73
C VAL A 24 4.04 9.95 -0.70
N PRO A 25 3.99 10.75 0.39
CA PRO A 25 5.15 10.94 1.26
C PRO A 25 5.33 9.82 2.28
N ASN A 26 4.29 9.03 2.55
CA ASN A 26 4.29 8.03 3.61
C ASN A 26 4.41 6.61 3.03
N ALA A 27 5.07 5.72 3.77
CA ALA A 27 5.08 4.29 3.49
C ALA A 27 4.54 3.47 4.67
N ILE A 28 3.97 2.29 4.39
CA ILE A 28 3.65 1.31 5.44
C ILE A 28 4.95 0.86 6.12
N TYR A 29 5.96 0.58 5.30
CA TYR A 29 7.29 0.14 5.73
C TYR A 29 8.35 1.19 5.40
N GLU A 30 8.69 2.03 6.38
CA GLU A 30 9.76 3.03 6.24
C GLU A 30 11.16 2.39 6.17
N HIS A 31 11.39 1.36 6.96
CA HIS A 31 12.64 0.60 6.97
C HIS A 31 12.36 -0.88 7.24
N ILE A 32 12.96 -1.75 6.42
CA ILE A 32 12.92 -3.20 6.60
C ILE A 32 14.36 -3.68 6.69
N GLN A 33 14.77 -4.11 7.89
CA GLN A 33 16.12 -4.62 8.12
C GLN A 33 16.27 -6.04 7.58
N ASN A 34 15.29 -6.90 7.84
CA ASN A 34 15.26 -8.28 7.38
C ASN A 34 13.93 -8.55 6.64
N PRO A 35 13.95 -8.81 5.33
CA PRO A 35 12.73 -9.06 4.55
C PRO A 35 12.08 -10.42 4.85
N MET A 36 12.71 -11.27 5.68
CA MET A 36 12.18 -12.56 6.14
C MET A 36 11.71 -12.51 7.61
N ASP A 37 11.67 -11.33 8.21
CA ASP A 37 11.09 -11.11 9.53
C ASP A 37 9.58 -10.92 9.39
N PHE A 38 8.87 -12.04 9.22
CA PHE A 38 7.42 -12.03 8.97
C PHE A 38 6.65 -11.49 10.18
N ASP A 39 7.14 -11.72 11.40
CA ASP A 39 6.53 -11.17 12.62
C ASP A 39 6.53 -9.62 12.58
N PHE A 40 7.66 -9.02 12.20
CA PHE A 40 7.74 -7.57 11.99
C PHE A 40 6.82 -7.10 10.86
N LEU A 41 6.85 -7.77 9.71
CA LEU A 41 6.06 -7.37 8.55
C LEU A 41 4.56 -7.42 8.84
N GLU A 42 4.09 -8.51 9.45
CA GLU A 42 2.69 -8.69 9.82
C GLU A 42 2.26 -7.74 10.93
N GLY A 43 3.10 -7.52 11.95
CA GLY A 43 2.80 -6.54 13.01
C GLY A 43 2.61 -5.13 12.45
N ARG A 44 3.50 -4.69 11.55
CA ARG A 44 3.39 -3.38 10.89
C ARG A 44 2.20 -3.27 9.95
N ALA A 45 1.87 -4.34 9.22
CA ALA A 45 0.66 -4.38 8.41
C ALA A 45 -0.60 -4.29 9.26
N SER A 46 -0.65 -4.99 10.40
CA SER A 46 -1.77 -4.93 11.35
C SER A 46 -1.97 -3.52 11.90
N ASP A 47 -0.89 -2.87 12.37
CA ASP A 47 -0.94 -1.49 12.85
C ASP A 47 -1.49 -0.54 11.79
N PHE A 48 -1.08 -0.74 10.53
CA PHE A 48 -1.55 0.09 9.43
C PHE A 48 -3.03 -0.15 9.10
N ILE A 49 -3.51 -1.41 9.14
CA ILE A 49 -4.95 -1.70 8.94
C ILE A 49 -5.79 -1.05 10.04
N TYR A 50 -5.37 -1.12 11.31
CA TYR A 50 -6.05 -0.41 12.39
C TYR A 50 -6.09 1.11 12.14
N HIS A 51 -5.00 1.69 11.63
CA HIS A 51 -5.00 3.10 11.23
C HIS A 51 -6.04 3.41 10.14
N LEU A 52 -6.22 2.53 9.15
CA LEU A 52 -7.24 2.73 8.11
C LEU A 52 -8.66 2.71 8.70
N GLU A 53 -8.93 1.78 9.61
CA GLU A 53 -10.21 1.65 10.31
C GLU A 53 -10.52 2.87 11.19
N ASP A 54 -9.57 3.26 12.05
CA ASP A 54 -9.72 4.43 12.95
C ASP A 54 -9.99 5.73 12.18
N ASN A 55 -9.48 5.84 10.95
CA ASN A 55 -9.67 7.01 10.09
C ASN A 55 -10.85 6.87 9.12
N ASN A 56 -11.66 5.80 9.23
CA ASN A 56 -12.77 5.50 8.32
C ASN A 56 -12.34 5.57 6.84
N VAL A 57 -11.18 5.02 6.49
CA VAL A 57 -10.73 4.94 5.10
C VAL A 57 -11.60 3.93 4.36
N GLU A 58 -12.14 4.33 3.21
CA GLU A 58 -12.95 3.47 2.35
C GLU A 58 -12.14 2.89 1.18
N ILE A 59 -11.12 3.63 0.72
CA ILE A 59 -10.28 3.25 -0.43
C ILE A 59 -8.81 3.44 -0.09
N LEU A 60 -8.04 2.35 -0.12
CA LEU A 60 -6.59 2.35 -0.05
C LEU A 60 -6.00 2.30 -1.47
N ASN A 61 -5.24 3.33 -1.81
CA ASN A 61 -4.37 3.39 -2.98
C ASN A 61 -2.93 3.07 -2.55
N LEU A 62 -2.53 1.82 -2.76
CA LEU A 62 -1.23 1.30 -2.33
C LEU A 62 -0.25 1.29 -3.51
N TYR A 63 0.77 2.14 -3.45
CA TYR A 63 1.81 2.26 -4.46
C TYR A 63 2.90 1.21 -4.24
N ILE A 64 3.04 0.30 -5.21
CA ILE A 64 3.92 -0.86 -5.10
C ILE A 64 5.34 -0.47 -5.49
N THR A 65 6.24 -0.53 -4.52
CA THR A 65 7.66 -0.23 -4.68
C THR A 65 8.55 -1.48 -4.75
N GLY A 66 7.93 -2.67 -4.70
CA GLY A 66 8.59 -3.98 -4.74
C GLY A 66 8.53 -4.70 -3.39
N LEU A 67 9.41 -5.70 -3.22
CA LEU A 67 9.52 -6.56 -2.03
C LEU A 67 8.28 -7.42 -1.74
N THR A 68 8.20 -8.56 -2.44
CA THR A 68 7.11 -9.54 -2.33
C THR A 68 6.76 -9.92 -0.88
N PRO A 69 7.70 -10.20 0.04
CA PRO A 69 7.35 -10.54 1.42
C PRO A 69 6.48 -9.49 2.12
N ALA A 70 6.84 -8.21 1.99
CA ALA A 70 6.10 -7.11 2.61
C ALA A 70 4.69 -6.95 2.02
N LEU A 71 4.56 -7.11 0.69
CA LEU A 71 3.27 -7.09 0.01
C LEU A 71 2.39 -8.26 0.46
N THR A 72 2.92 -9.49 0.47
CA THR A 72 2.13 -10.67 0.82
C THR A 72 1.71 -10.67 2.29
N SER A 73 2.57 -10.24 3.22
CA SER A 73 2.20 -10.08 4.62
C SER A 73 1.11 -9.03 4.81
N PHE A 74 1.19 -7.90 4.09
CA PHE A 74 0.13 -6.89 4.11
C PHE A 74 -1.20 -7.43 3.57
N LEU A 75 -1.20 -8.04 2.38
CA LEU A 75 -2.42 -8.54 1.73
C LEU A 75 -3.09 -9.67 2.51
N ALA A 76 -2.31 -10.53 3.18
CA ALA A 76 -2.84 -11.60 4.02
C ALA A 76 -3.75 -11.04 5.12
N LEU A 77 -3.31 -9.99 5.82
CA LEU A 77 -4.09 -9.36 6.88
C LEU A 77 -5.21 -8.47 6.33
N ALA A 78 -4.92 -7.72 5.25
CA ALA A 78 -5.88 -6.82 4.63
C ALA A 78 -7.10 -7.53 4.01
N SER A 79 -7.01 -8.85 3.79
CA SER A 79 -8.13 -9.67 3.30
C SER A 79 -9.38 -9.65 4.19
N ASN A 80 -9.23 -9.29 5.47
CA ASN A 80 -10.34 -9.14 6.41
C ASN A 80 -10.83 -7.69 6.58
N TRP A 81 -10.13 -6.72 6.00
CA TRP A 81 -10.56 -5.31 6.05
C TRP A 81 -11.72 -5.10 5.07
N GLU A 82 -12.75 -4.32 5.42
CA GLU A 82 -13.92 -4.14 4.55
C GLU A 82 -13.72 -3.13 3.42
N GLY A 83 -12.62 -2.38 3.45
CA GLY A 83 -12.31 -1.34 2.47
C GLY A 83 -11.86 -1.86 1.11
N LYS A 84 -11.70 -0.93 0.17
CA LYS A 84 -11.29 -1.21 -1.20
C LYS A 84 -9.80 -1.01 -1.40
N ILE A 85 -9.13 -1.96 -2.03
CA ILE A 85 -7.68 -1.88 -2.28
C ILE A 85 -7.40 -1.81 -3.78
N THR A 86 -6.71 -0.75 -4.19
CA THR A 86 -6.07 -0.63 -5.51
C THR A 86 -4.56 -0.68 -5.35
N LEU A 87 -3.92 -1.66 -5.99
CA LEU A 87 -2.47 -1.77 -6.07
C LEU A 87 -1.99 -1.01 -7.31
N TRP A 88 -1.21 0.04 -7.11
CA TRP A 88 -0.68 0.88 -8.16
C TRP A 88 0.73 0.44 -8.53
N HIS A 89 0.92 -0.04 -9.76
CA HIS A 89 2.19 -0.55 -10.27
C HIS A 89 2.81 0.43 -11.24
N PHE A 90 4.07 0.82 -11.02
CA PHE A 90 4.75 1.71 -11.95
C PHE A 90 5.09 0.98 -13.25
N ASP A 91 4.51 1.43 -14.35
CA ASP A 91 4.83 0.98 -15.70
C ASP A 91 5.93 1.85 -16.30
N ARG A 92 7.03 1.21 -16.69
CA ARG A 92 8.22 1.87 -17.24
C ARG A 92 8.05 2.27 -18.69
N ASP A 93 7.14 1.64 -19.42
CA ASP A 93 6.92 1.95 -20.83
C ASP A 93 6.09 3.23 -20.97
N SER A 94 5.03 3.38 -20.17
CA SER A 94 4.21 4.59 -20.14
C SER A 94 4.71 5.67 -19.17
N PHE A 95 5.63 5.35 -18.26
CA PHE A 95 6.03 6.21 -17.12
C PHE A 95 4.84 6.63 -16.23
N THR A 96 3.85 5.76 -16.10
CA THR A 96 2.65 5.99 -15.27
C THR A 96 2.37 4.83 -14.33
N TYR A 97 1.54 5.05 -13.32
CA TYR A 97 1.04 3.97 -12.47
C TYR A 97 -0.20 3.32 -13.05
N MET A 98 -0.17 2.00 -13.17
CA MET A 98 -1.26 1.15 -13.64
C MET A 98 -2.01 0.54 -12.45
N PRO A 99 -3.36 0.65 -12.42
CA PRO A 99 -4.14 0.12 -11.32
C PRO A 99 -4.38 -1.39 -11.48
N GLN A 100 -4.17 -2.14 -10.40
CA GLN A 100 -4.67 -3.49 -10.21
C GLN A 100 -5.69 -3.49 -9.07
N TYR A 101 -6.94 -3.79 -9.40
CA TYR A 101 -8.03 -3.87 -8.43
C TYR A 101 -7.99 -5.19 -7.66
N PHE A 102 -7.48 -5.16 -6.42
CA PHE A 102 -7.28 -6.36 -5.61
C PHE A 102 -8.54 -6.74 -4.82
N GLN A 103 -9.04 -5.81 -4.02
CA GLN A 103 -10.24 -6.00 -3.20
C GLN A 103 -11.24 -4.90 -3.55
N ASN A 104 -11.73 -4.90 -4.78
CA ASN A 104 -12.68 -3.90 -5.31
C ASN A 104 -13.94 -4.56 -5.91
N TRP A 105 -14.16 -5.83 -5.57
CA TRP A 105 -15.15 -6.71 -6.20
C TRP A 105 -16.35 -6.97 -5.28
N MET A 106 -16.35 -6.34 -4.09
CA MET A 106 -17.46 -6.26 -3.15
C MET A 106 -18.06 -4.85 -3.20
#